data_AF-A0A3C0L9G5-F1
#
_entry.id   AF-A0A3C0L9G5-F1
#
_cell.length_a   1.000
_cell.length_b   1.000
_cell.length_c   1.000
_cell.angle_alpha   90.00
_cell.angle_beta   90.00
_cell.angle_gamma   90.00
#
_symmetry.space_group_name_H-M   'P 1'
#
loop_
_entity.id
_entity.type
_entity.pdbx_description
1 polymer ?
#
loop_
_entity_poly.entity_id
_entity_poly.type
_entity_poly.pdbx_seq_one_letter_code
_entity_poly.pdbx_strand_id
1 'polypeptide(L)'
;MSKTVFILGAGASISHSKGNFPSYNDFFSKARTLNLINDKNSGEVLKKYEGLREYILKLMKIDILSKKSEIDIERLMTFIDIEIENTDNRELYQIYKKRLLEIIILLFEKLSKHFKVKRGDYNNFVLVKFQKWTI
;
A
#
# COMPACT_ATOMS: atom_id res chain seq x y z
N MET A 1 -22.06 -8.46 1.14
CA MET A 1 -20.74 -7.97 1.63
C MET A 1 -20.55 -6.54 1.15
N SER A 2 -20.31 -5.59 2.04
CA SER A 2 -19.95 -4.22 1.64
C SER A 2 -18.55 -4.20 1.04
N LYS A 3 -18.39 -3.73 -0.20
CA LYS A 3 -17.07 -3.48 -0.78
C LYS A 3 -16.52 -2.19 -0.16
N THR A 4 -15.38 -2.27 0.51
CA THR A 4 -14.68 -1.09 1.05
C THR A 4 -13.72 -0.59 0.00
N VAL A 5 -13.87 0.68 -0.41
CA VAL A 5 -12.97 1.33 -1.36
C VAL A 5 -12.03 2.24 -0.58
N PHE A 6 -10.73 2.07 -0.80
CA PHE A 6 -9.70 2.97 -0.27
C PHE A 6 -9.21 3.86 -1.43
N ILE A 7 -9.36 5.17 -1.29
CA ILE A 7 -8.82 6.15 -2.25
C ILE A 7 -7.56 6.75 -1.63
N LEU A 8 -6.45 6.66 -2.35
CA LEU A 8 -5.16 7.18 -1.93
C LEU A 8 -4.87 8.45 -2.69
N GLY A 9 -4.79 9.57 -1.97
CA GLY A 9 -4.32 10.85 -2.50
C GLY A 9 -3.22 11.41 -1.60
N ALA A 10 -2.19 12.01 -2.20
CA ALA A 10 -0.97 12.46 -1.52
C ALA A 10 -1.21 13.38 -0.31
N GLY A 11 -2.30 14.18 -0.30
CA GLY A 11 -2.67 15.06 0.82
C GLY A 11 -3.84 14.57 1.69
N ALA A 12 -4.60 13.56 1.23
CA ALA A 12 -5.83 13.16 1.89
C ALA A 12 -5.58 12.29 3.12
N SER A 13 -4.59 11.41 3.08
CA SER A 13 -4.38 10.39 4.11
C SER A 13 -3.73 10.91 5.40
N ILE A 14 -2.74 11.80 5.34
CA ILE A 14 -1.99 12.24 6.55
C ILE A 14 -2.81 13.26 7.36
N SER A 15 -3.30 14.32 6.72
CA SER A 15 -4.01 15.41 7.41
C SER A 15 -5.37 14.98 7.96
N HIS A 16 -6.19 14.22 7.20
CA HIS A 16 -7.50 13.77 7.71
C HIS A 16 -7.39 12.70 8.79
N SER A 17 -6.31 11.91 8.80
CA SER A 17 -6.15 10.84 9.78
C SER A 17 -5.36 11.23 11.01
N LYS A 18 -4.90 12.48 11.10
CA LYS A 18 -3.99 12.96 12.14
C LYS A 18 -2.70 12.11 12.21
N GLY A 19 -2.16 11.71 11.05
CA GLY A 19 -0.94 10.90 10.95
C GLY A 19 -1.13 9.39 11.23
N ASN A 20 -2.36 8.88 11.28
CA ASN A 20 -2.59 7.45 11.47
C ASN A 20 -2.30 6.62 10.22
N PHE A 21 -2.68 7.11 9.04
CA PHE A 21 -2.29 6.51 7.78
C PHE A 21 -0.87 6.95 7.38
N PRO A 22 -0.05 6.06 6.81
CA PRO A 22 1.31 6.39 6.43
C PRO A 22 1.34 7.34 5.22
N SER A 23 2.44 8.08 5.10
CA SER A 23 2.86 8.69 3.83
C SER A 23 3.33 7.60 2.85
N TYR A 24 3.55 7.97 1.59
CA TYR A 24 4.12 7.05 0.60
C TYR A 24 5.54 6.57 0.97
N ASN A 25 6.34 7.38 1.69
CA ASN A 25 7.68 7.01 2.15
C ASN A 25 7.68 6.18 3.45
N ASP A 26 6.69 6.41 4.33
CA ASP A 26 6.60 5.77 5.66
C ASP A 26 5.87 4.43 5.64
N PHE A 27 5.38 4.02 4.48
CA PHE A 27 4.50 2.86 4.33
C PHE A 27 5.09 1.58 4.94
N PHE A 28 6.30 1.20 4.52
CA PHE A 28 6.96 -0.01 5.01
C PHE A 28 7.34 0.12 6.49
N SER A 29 7.64 1.33 6.96
CA SER A 29 7.85 1.61 8.38
C SER A 29 6.62 1.27 9.21
N LYS A 30 5.45 1.77 8.80
CA LYS A 30 4.18 1.48 9.47
C LYS A 30 3.80 0.00 9.40
N ALA A 31 4.02 -0.65 8.25
CA ALA A 31 3.78 -2.08 8.08
C ALA A 31 4.64 -2.93 9.03
N ARG A 32 5.91 -2.55 9.26
CA ARG A 32 6.78 -3.17 10.27
C ARG A 32 6.27 -2.96 11.69
N THR A 33 5.88 -1.74 12.05
CA THR A 33 5.34 -1.42 13.39
C THR A 33 4.09 -2.26 13.70
N LEU A 34 3.26 -2.55 12.71
CA LEU A 34 2.06 -3.39 12.86
C LEU A 34 2.33 -4.90 12.68
N ASN A 35 3.60 -5.32 12.64
CA ASN A 35 4.02 -6.72 12.47
C ASN A 35 3.41 -7.40 11.23
N LEU A 36 3.18 -6.63 10.16
CA LEU A 36 2.71 -7.16 8.87
C LEU A 36 3.88 -7.72 8.04
N ILE A 37 5.05 -7.14 8.25
CA ILE A 37 6.33 -7.56 7.69
C ILE A 37 7.37 -7.43 8.82
N ASN A 38 7.95 -8.53 9.28
CA ASN A 38 9.02 -8.49 10.28
C ASN A 38 9.86 -9.77 10.22
N ASP A 39 11.07 -9.72 10.81
CA ASP A 39 11.96 -10.87 10.94
C ASP A 39 11.50 -11.91 11.97
N LYS A 40 10.44 -11.64 12.75
CA LYS A 40 10.01 -12.51 13.87
C LYS A 40 8.84 -13.45 13.52
N ASN A 41 8.01 -13.11 12.53
CA ASN A 41 6.94 -13.93 11.96
C ASN A 41 7.40 -14.63 10.66
N SER A 42 8.72 -14.80 10.52
CA SER A 42 9.49 -14.85 9.27
C SER A 42 9.47 -16.18 8.52
N GLY A 43 8.72 -17.18 8.98
CA GLY A 43 8.60 -18.44 8.26
C GLY A 43 7.84 -18.29 6.95
N GLU A 44 6.52 -18.14 7.02
CA GLU A 44 5.66 -18.16 5.83
C GLU A 44 5.46 -16.77 5.22
N VAL A 45 5.37 -15.73 6.06
CA VAL A 45 5.13 -14.36 5.59
C VAL A 45 6.35 -13.81 4.85
N LEU A 46 7.56 -14.07 5.34
CA LEU A 46 8.79 -13.64 4.67
C LEU A 46 8.95 -14.37 3.34
N LYS A 47 8.81 -15.70 3.33
CA LYS A 47 8.84 -16.53 2.11
C LYS A 47 7.85 -16.04 1.05
N LYS A 48 6.65 -15.63 1.47
CA LYS A 48 5.64 -15.06 0.57
C LYS A 48 6.12 -13.78 -0.10
N TYR A 49 6.88 -12.94 0.58
CA TYR A 49 7.33 -11.64 0.07
C TYR A 49 8.79 -11.61 -0.38
N GLU A 50 9.55 -12.70 -0.24
CA GLU A 50 11.00 -12.77 -0.48
C GLU A 50 11.36 -12.27 -1.89
N GLY A 51 10.71 -12.79 -2.93
CA GLY A 51 10.98 -12.34 -4.30
C GLY A 51 10.73 -10.85 -4.53
N LEU A 52 9.72 -10.26 -3.87
CA LEU A 52 9.50 -8.81 -3.94
C LEU A 52 10.59 -8.05 -3.16
N ARG A 53 10.99 -8.56 -2.00
CA ARG A 53 12.07 -8.00 -1.18
C ARG A 53 13.40 -7.99 -1.94
N GLU A 54 13.77 -9.11 -2.55
CA GLU A 54 14.99 -9.23 -3.36
C GLU A 54 14.98 -8.25 -4.53
N TYR A 55 13.83 -8.12 -5.21
CA TYR A 55 13.66 -7.14 -6.29
C TYR A 55 13.87 -5.70 -5.78
N ILE A 56 13.22 -5.30 -4.69
CA ILE A 56 13.35 -3.96 -4.10
C ILE A 56 14.80 -3.72 -3.66
N LEU A 57 15.45 -4.70 -3.04
CA LEU A 57 16.84 -4.62 -2.63
C LEU A 57 17.78 -4.44 -3.83
N LYS A 58 17.54 -5.16 -4.93
CA LYS A 58 18.33 -5.05 -6.16
C LYS A 58 18.16 -3.67 -6.80
N LEU A 59 16.92 -3.21 -6.93
CA LEU A 59 16.53 -1.99 -7.62
C LEU A 59 16.88 -0.72 -6.84
N MET A 60 16.47 -0.64 -5.58
CA MET A 60 16.55 0.57 -4.76
C MET A 60 17.72 0.54 -3.77
N LYS A 61 18.45 -0.58 -3.66
CA LYS A 61 19.51 -0.81 -2.65
C LYS A 61 19.02 -0.68 -1.22
N ILE A 62 17.74 -0.97 -1.01
CA ILE A 62 17.03 -0.78 0.24
C ILE A 62 16.28 -2.05 0.59
N ASP A 63 16.39 -2.49 1.85
CA ASP A 63 15.64 -3.63 2.37
C ASP A 63 14.32 -3.17 3.02
N ILE A 64 13.19 -3.80 2.65
CA ILE A 64 11.88 -3.55 3.26
C ILE A 64 11.81 -3.92 4.74
N LEU A 65 12.76 -4.72 5.24
CA LEU A 65 12.85 -5.11 6.65
C LEU A 65 13.72 -4.15 7.46
N SER A 66 14.56 -3.34 6.80
CA SER A 66 15.42 -2.38 7.49
C SER A 66 14.57 -1.31 8.20
N LYS A 67 14.95 -0.93 9.43
CA LYS A 67 14.24 0.11 10.18
C LYS A 67 14.51 1.52 9.65
N LYS A 68 15.62 1.71 8.94
CA LYS A 68 16.09 3.01 8.45
C LYS A 68 15.65 3.31 7.02
N SER A 69 14.90 2.41 6.40
CA SER A 69 14.52 2.53 5.01
C SER A 69 13.19 3.24 4.84
N GLU A 70 13.28 4.40 4.22
CA GLU A 70 12.17 5.08 3.54
C GLU A 70 12.13 4.55 2.11
N ILE A 71 11.00 3.96 1.73
CA ILE A 71 10.79 3.43 0.39
C ILE A 71 9.57 4.13 -0.15
N ASP A 72 9.78 4.89 -1.21
CA ASP A 72 8.70 5.49 -1.98
C ASP A 72 7.91 4.38 -2.70
N ILE A 73 6.72 4.07 -2.19
CA ILE A 73 5.86 3.01 -2.73
C ILE A 73 5.30 3.36 -4.11
N GLU A 74 5.14 4.64 -4.42
CA GLU A 74 4.62 5.08 -5.71
C GLU A 74 5.68 4.82 -6.77
N ARG A 75 6.91 5.26 -6.49
CA ARG A 75 8.06 4.97 -7.35
C ARG A 75 8.29 3.47 -7.53
N LEU A 76 8.15 2.69 -6.46
CA LEU A 76 8.25 1.23 -6.55
C LEU A 76 7.16 0.64 -7.46
N MET A 77 5.91 1.10 -7.33
CA MET A 77 4.81 0.67 -8.21
C MET A 77 5.11 1.01 -9.66
N THR A 78 5.58 2.22 -9.94
CA THR A 78 5.96 2.66 -11.28
C THR A 78 7.06 1.78 -11.88
N PHE A 79 8.09 1.43 -11.11
CA PHE A 79 9.14 0.54 -11.59
C PHE A 79 8.62 -0.85 -11.94
N ILE A 80 7.73 -1.41 -11.10
CA ILE A 80 7.10 -2.70 -11.39
C ILE A 80 6.27 -2.62 -12.67
N ASP A 81 5.52 -1.52 -12.88
CA ASP A 81 4.70 -1.32 -14.08
C ASP A 81 5.55 -1.20 -15.34
N ILE A 82 6.66 -0.46 -15.29
CA ILE A 82 7.63 -0.39 -16.39
C ILE A 82 8.17 -1.79 -16.73
N GLU A 83 8.53 -2.60 -15.73
CA GLU A 83 9.02 -3.96 -15.97
C GLU A 83 7.95 -4.84 -16.63
N ILE A 84 6.70 -4.79 -16.15
CA ILE A 84 5.58 -5.53 -16.76
C ILE A 84 5.42 -5.19 -18.25
N GLU A 85 5.64 -3.94 -18.64
CA GLU A 85 5.51 -3.52 -20.04
C GLU A 85 6.70 -3.96 -20.90
N ASN A 86 7.91 -3.93 -20.33
CA ASN A 86 9.17 -3.98 -21.10
C ASN A 86 9.94 -5.30 -21.03
N THR A 87 9.50 -6.28 -20.24
CA THR A 87 10.18 -7.59 -20.12
C THR A 87 9.36 -8.73 -20.69
N ASP A 88 10.02 -9.83 -21.05
CA ASP A 88 9.37 -11.11 -21.39
C ASP A 88 8.83 -11.81 -20.14
N ASN A 89 9.41 -11.53 -18.96
CA ASN A 89 9.00 -12.15 -17.68
C ASN A 89 7.85 -11.39 -16.99
N ARG A 90 6.83 -10.98 -17.76
CA ARG A 90 5.73 -10.13 -17.27
C ARG A 90 5.00 -10.74 -16.09
N GLU A 91 4.82 -12.05 -16.09
CA GLU A 91 4.10 -12.78 -15.04
C GLU A 91 4.77 -12.62 -13.67
N LEU A 92 6.10 -12.65 -13.60
CA LEU A 92 6.84 -12.45 -12.35
C LEU A 92 6.58 -11.06 -11.76
N TYR A 93 6.62 -10.02 -12.59
CA TYR A 93 6.38 -8.66 -12.13
C TYR A 93 4.91 -8.41 -11.77
N GLN A 94 3.96 -9.08 -12.42
CA GLN A 94 2.57 -9.09 -11.96
C GLN A 94 2.42 -9.73 -10.56
N ILE A 95 3.17 -10.80 -10.28
CA ILE A 95 3.22 -11.38 -8.93
C ILE A 95 3.79 -10.37 -7.92
N TYR A 96 4.86 -9.65 -8.27
CA TYR A 96 5.41 -8.60 -7.41
C TYR A 96 4.43 -7.46 -7.15
N LYS A 97 3.73 -6.98 -8.19
CA LYS A 97 2.65 -6.00 -8.07
C LYS A 97 1.55 -6.47 -7.12
N LYS A 98 1.10 -7.71 -7.30
CA LYS A 98 0.08 -8.33 -6.43
C LYS A 98 0.54 -8.39 -4.98
N ARG A 99 1.78 -8.83 -4.73
CA ARG A 99 2.37 -8.90 -3.39
C ARG A 99 2.46 -7.52 -2.74
N LEU A 100 2.85 -6.49 -3.47
CA LEU A 100 2.89 -5.12 -2.99
C LEU A 100 1.49 -4.63 -2.60
N LEU A 101 0.50 -4.84 -3.47
CA LEU A 101 -0.90 -4.50 -3.19
C LEU A 101 -1.47 -5.24 -1.98
N GLU A 102 -1.11 -6.50 -1.79
CA GLU A 102 -1.54 -7.27 -0.62
C GLU A 102 -1.01 -6.66 0.69
N ILE A 103 0.26 -6.23 0.74
CA ILE A 103 0.81 -5.54 1.92
C ILE A 103 0.06 -4.23 2.16
N ILE A 104 -0.26 -3.49 1.08
CA ILE A 104 -1.03 -2.23 1.13
C ILE A 104 -2.42 -2.46 1.73
N ILE A 105 -3.15 -3.45 1.22
CA ILE A 105 -4.49 -3.80 1.70
C ILE A 105 -4.44 -4.23 3.17
N LEU A 106 -3.53 -5.13 3.54
CA LEU A 106 -3.38 -5.60 4.91
C LEU A 106 -3.06 -4.47 5.90
N LEU A 107 -2.25 -3.49 5.47
CA LEU A 107 -1.96 -2.31 6.26
C LEU A 107 -3.21 -1.48 6.49
N PHE A 108 -3.98 -1.18 5.45
CA PHE A 108 -5.20 -0.39 5.59
C PHE A 108 -6.31 -1.12 6.34
N GLU A 109 -6.44 -2.44 6.19
CA GLU A 109 -7.36 -3.23 6.99
C GLU A 109 -7.01 -3.18 8.48
N LYS A 110 -5.72 -3.25 8.84
CA LYS A 110 -5.31 -3.07 10.24
C LYS A 110 -5.58 -1.66 10.74
N LEU A 111 -5.20 -0.64 9.96
CA LEU A 111 -5.37 0.76 10.35
C LEU A 111 -6.85 1.15 10.49
N SER A 112 -7.72 0.65 9.60
CA SER A 112 -9.16 0.93 9.64
C SER A 112 -9.87 0.31 10.85
N LYS A 113 -9.40 -0.83 11.37
CA LYS A 113 -9.92 -1.40 12.64
C LYS A 113 -9.63 -0.51 13.85
N HIS A 114 -8.51 0.21 13.83
CA HIS A 114 -8.15 1.16 14.88
C HIS A 114 -8.84 2.53 14.70
N PHE A 115 -9.36 2.82 13.51
CA PHE A 115 -10.03 4.06 13.19
C PHE A 115 -11.55 3.89 13.19
N LYS A 116 -12.21 4.13 14.33
CA LYS A 116 -13.65 4.43 14.33
C LYS A 116 -13.83 5.79 13.66
N VAL A 117 -14.16 5.80 12.37
CA VAL A 117 -14.61 7.01 11.68
C VAL A 117 -15.79 7.56 12.48
N LYS A 118 -15.59 8.65 13.24
CA LYS A 118 -16.73 9.52 13.56
C LYS A 118 -17.21 10.02 12.21
N ARG A 119 -18.45 9.68 11.83
CA ARG A 119 -19.11 10.16 10.61
C ARG A 119 -19.13 11.69 10.62
N GLY A 120 -18.05 12.29 10.15
CA GLY A 120 -17.83 13.72 10.03
C GLY A 120 -16.92 13.91 8.82
N ASP A 121 -17.34 14.81 7.94
CA ASP A 121 -16.73 15.21 6.67
C ASP A 121 -16.79 14.24 5.47
N TYR A 122 -16.96 12.92 5.67
CA TYR A 122 -17.24 12.00 4.55
C TYR A 122 -18.58 12.27 3.83
N ASN A 123 -19.52 12.99 4.47
CA ASN A 123 -20.76 13.42 3.82
C ASN A 123 -20.52 14.44 2.69
N ASN A 124 -19.41 15.18 2.72
CA ASN A 124 -19.13 16.20 1.70
C ASN A 124 -18.56 15.59 0.41
N PHE A 125 -17.96 14.39 0.47
CA PHE A 125 -17.47 13.69 -0.72
C PHE A 125 -18.53 12.78 -1.37
N VAL A 126 -19.55 12.34 -0.61
CA VAL A 126 -20.64 11.47 -1.13
C VAL A 126 -21.79 12.29 -1.74
N LEU A 127 -21.78 13.63 -1.59
CA LEU A 127 -22.79 14.54 -2.13
C LEU A 127 -22.39 15.22 -3.45
N VAL A 128 -21.42 14.70 -4.20
CA VAL A 128 -21.36 15.02 -5.65
C VAL A 128 -22.39 14.13 -6.33
N LYS A 129 -23.61 14.70 -6.43
CA LYS A 129 -24.77 14.13 -7.13
C LYS A 129 -24.36 13.42 -8.41
N PHE A 130 -24.78 12.16 -8.54
CA PHE A 130 -25.18 11.62 -9.85
C PHE A 130 -26.22 12.58 -10.45
N GLN A 131 -25.79 13.54 -11.28
CA GLN A 131 -26.66 14.07 -12.30
C GLN A 131 -26.83 12.98 -13.34
N LYS A 132 -27.96 12.29 -13.24
CA LYS A 132 -28.55 11.52 -14.33
C LYS A 132 -28.58 12.44 -15.56
N TRP A 133 -27.75 12.13 -16.56
CA TRP A 133 -27.99 12.62 -17.91
C TRP A 133 -29.14 11.79 -18.47
N THR A 134 -30.32 12.38 -18.48
CA THR A 134 -31.41 11.94 -19.35
C THR A 134 -31.06 12.47 -20.74
N ILE A 135 -30.87 11.57 -21.70
CA ILE A 135 -31.02 11.90 -23.12
C ILE A 135 -32.47 11.61 -23.48
#